data_AF-A0A4V0Z0F7-F1
#
_entry.id   AF-A0A4V0Z0F7-F1
#
_cell.length_a   1.000
_cell.length_b   1.000
_cell.length_c   1.000
_cell.angle_alpha   90.00
_cell.angle_beta   90.00
_cell.angle_gamma   90.00
#
_symmetry.space_group_name_H-M   'P 1'
#
loop_
_entity.id
_entity.type
_entity.pdbx_description
1 polymer ?
#
loop_
_entity_poly.entity_id
_entity_poly.type
_entity_poly.pdbx_seq_one_letter_code
_entity_poly.pdbx_strand_id
1 'polypeptide(L)'
;MSGTLNTHPLENSNWRKHKNACPFYRERWFPCNDVAAGEPMYQVFCLKGTPPVTAEEQDKCFRSKTRCWRLSEKKQSRTAEEPAEETPMASR
;
A
#
# COMPACT_ATOMS: atom_id res chain seq x y z
N MET A 1 -18.47 19.81 11.00
CA MET A 1 -17.12 19.54 11.53
C MET A 1 -16.41 18.64 10.53
N SER A 2 -15.62 19.22 9.64
CA SER A 2 -14.80 18.49 8.68
C SER A 2 -13.89 17.54 9.46
N GLY A 3 -14.05 16.23 9.23
CA GLY A 3 -13.32 15.19 9.95
C GLY A 3 -11.84 15.48 9.86
N THR A 4 -11.20 15.63 11.02
CA THR A 4 -9.79 16.03 11.15
C THR A 4 -8.94 15.16 10.22
N LEU A 5 -8.09 15.78 9.39
CA LEU A 5 -7.20 15.06 8.46
C LEU A 5 -6.29 14.03 9.17
N ASN A 6 -6.23 14.05 10.49
CA ASN A 6 -5.46 13.16 11.34
C ASN A 6 -6.27 11.98 11.95
N THR A 7 -7.55 11.79 11.62
CA THR A 7 -8.34 10.71 12.24
C THR A 7 -7.87 9.34 11.78
N HIS A 8 -7.47 8.49 12.73
CA HIS A 8 -6.96 7.15 12.46
C HIS A 8 -8.10 6.24 11.95
N PRO A 9 -7.84 5.26 11.06
CA PRO A 9 -8.88 4.35 10.55
C PRO A 9 -9.56 3.45 11.57
N LEU A 10 -9.02 3.36 12.79
CA LEU A 10 -9.67 2.67 13.90
C LEU A 10 -10.71 3.55 14.61
N GLU A 11 -10.58 4.87 14.51
CA GLU A 11 -11.43 5.84 15.22
C GLU A 11 -12.60 6.33 14.37
N ASN A 12 -12.63 6.01 13.08
CA ASN A 12 -13.63 6.53 12.15
C ASN A 12 -14.13 5.42 11.21
N SER A 13 -15.43 5.15 11.22
CA SER A 13 -16.03 4.11 10.36
C SER A 13 -16.12 4.51 8.88
N ASN A 14 -15.76 5.74 8.49
CA ASN A 14 -15.80 6.18 7.10
C ASN A 14 -14.66 5.61 6.23
N TRP A 15 -13.70 4.92 6.83
CA TRP A 15 -12.63 4.27 6.09
C TRP A 15 -13.12 2.99 5.40
N ARG A 16 -13.07 3.00 4.08
CA ARG A 16 -13.49 1.88 3.22
C ARG A 16 -12.26 1.13 2.71
N LYS A 17 -12.44 -0.17 2.50
CA LYS A 17 -11.45 -1.01 1.82
C LYS A 17 -11.81 -1.05 0.34
N HIS A 18 -10.86 -0.68 -0.51
CA HIS A 18 -11.03 -0.79 -1.96
C HIS A 18 -10.98 -2.27 -2.40
N LYS A 19 -11.95 -2.71 -3.21
CA LYS A 19 -12.22 -4.14 -3.52
C LYS A 19 -11.05 -4.85 -4.22
N ASN A 20 -10.28 -4.10 -5.01
CA ASN A 20 -9.15 -4.63 -5.78
C ASN A 20 -7.78 -4.26 -5.18
N ALA A 21 -7.75 -3.43 -4.12
CA ALA A 21 -6.51 -2.94 -3.57
C ALA A 21 -5.89 -3.87 -2.53
N CYS A 22 -4.66 -3.51 -2.14
CA CYS A 22 -3.92 -4.07 -1.03
C CYS A 22 -4.82 -4.23 0.22
N PRO A 23 -4.72 -5.36 0.95
CA PRO A 23 -5.52 -5.58 2.16
C PRO A 23 -5.30 -4.52 3.25
N PHE A 24 -4.17 -3.81 3.23
CA PHE A 24 -3.84 -2.73 4.16
C PHE A 24 -4.20 -1.33 3.65
N TYR A 25 -4.66 -1.20 2.40
CA TYR A 25 -5.08 0.06 1.82
C TYR A 25 -6.48 0.43 2.34
N ARG A 26 -6.63 1.66 2.81
CA ARG A 26 -7.89 2.26 3.24
C ARG A 26 -8.02 3.62 2.58
N GLU A 27 -9.24 3.96 2.18
CA GLU A 27 -9.58 5.26 1.65
C GLU A 27 -10.84 5.79 2.33
N ARG A 28 -10.94 7.11 2.46
CA ARG A 28 -12.16 7.78 2.89
C ARG A 28 -12.45 8.96 1.99
N TRP A 29 -13.72 9.16 1.69
CA TRP A 29 -14.21 10.29 0.90
C TRP A 29 -14.77 11.34 1.84
N PHE A 30 -14.52 12.61 1.55
CA PHE A 30 -15.07 13.74 2.29
C PHE A 30 -16.21 14.35 1.47
N PRO A 31 -17.48 14.01 1.76
CA PRO A 31 -18.61 14.47 0.93
C PRO A 31 -18.92 15.98 1.08
N CYS A 32 -18.36 16.65 2.09
CA CYS A 32 -18.57 18.07 2.36
C CYS A 32 -17.26 18.86 2.34
N ASN A 33 -16.30 18.47 1.50
CA ASN A 33 -15.03 19.18 1.39
C ASN A 33 -15.16 20.43 0.51
N ASP A 34 -14.45 21.49 0.88
CA ASP A 34 -14.34 22.72 0.08
C ASP A 34 -13.10 22.66 -0.82
N VAL A 35 -13.30 22.26 -2.08
CA VAL A 35 -12.24 22.20 -3.09
C VAL A 35 -11.67 23.60 -3.39
N ALA A 36 -12.49 24.66 -3.30
CA ALA A 36 -12.03 26.03 -3.56
C ALA A 36 -11.13 26.56 -2.44
N ALA A 37 -11.32 26.07 -1.21
CA ALA A 37 -10.41 26.30 -0.08
C ALA A 37 -9.18 25.37 -0.08
N GLY A 38 -9.05 24.47 -1.06
CA GLY A 38 -7.95 23.51 -1.15
C GLY A 38 -8.09 22.27 -0.27
N GLU A 39 -9.31 21.96 0.21
CA GLU A 39 -9.53 20.76 1.02
C GLU A 39 -9.51 19.47 0.17
N PRO A 40 -8.87 18.40 0.65
CA PRO A 40 -8.76 17.15 -0.09
C PRO A 40 -10.11 16.45 -0.24
N MET A 41 -10.44 16.01 -1.46
CA MET A 41 -11.68 15.26 -1.76
C MET A 41 -11.69 13.85 -1.14
N TYR A 42 -10.52 13.23 -1.03
CA TYR A 42 -10.37 11.92 -0.42
C TYR A 42 -9.02 11.83 0.29
N GLN A 43 -8.93 10.90 1.23
CA GLN A 43 -7.68 10.59 1.92
C GLN A 43 -7.41 9.10 1.90
N VAL A 44 -6.14 8.77 1.73
CA VAL A 44 -5.62 7.40 1.69
C VAL A 44 -4.82 7.13 2.95
N PHE A 45 -4.94 5.91 3.48
CA PHE A 45 -4.16 5.43 4.61
C PHE A 45 -3.73 3.99 4.39
N CYS A 46 -2.51 3.70 4.82
CA CYS A 46 -1.97 2.35 4.84
C CYS A 46 -1.80 1.90 6.28
N LEU A 47 -2.40 0.76 6.64
CA LEU A 47 -2.27 0.18 7.99
C LEU A 47 -0.84 -0.21 8.37
N LYS A 48 0.10 -0.19 7.44
CA LYS A 48 1.54 -0.38 7.70
C LYS A 48 2.30 0.93 7.90
N GLY A 49 1.61 2.06 8.03
CA GLY A 49 2.24 3.38 8.19
C GLY A 49 2.99 3.87 6.95
N THR A 50 2.76 3.23 5.81
CA THR A 50 3.43 3.54 4.56
C THR A 50 2.37 3.77 3.47
N PRO A 51 1.67 4.91 3.48
CA PRO A 51 0.74 5.25 2.40
C PRO A 51 1.51 5.39 1.06
N PRO A 52 0.85 5.20 -0.08
CA PRO A 52 1.41 5.61 -1.36
C PRO A 52 1.48 7.14 -1.40
N VAL A 53 2.63 7.68 -1.80
CA VAL A 53 2.84 9.13 -1.95
C VAL A 53 2.74 9.55 -3.42
N THR A 54 2.97 8.61 -4.35
CA THR A 54 2.87 8.85 -5.79
C THR A 54 1.72 8.06 -6.43
N ALA A 55 1.29 8.51 -7.60
CA ALA A 55 0.24 7.84 -8.38
C ALA A 55 0.65 6.41 -8.76
N GLU A 56 1.93 6.19 -9.10
CA GLU A 56 2.46 4.87 -9.44
C GLU A 56 2.41 3.91 -8.25
N GLU A 57 2.72 4.39 -7.04
CA GLU A 57 2.60 3.60 -5.81
C GLU A 57 1.14 3.26 -5.48
N GLN A 58 0.22 4.17 -5.78
CA GLN A 58 -1.22 3.97 -5.61
C GLN A 58 -1.73 2.91 -6.60
N ASP A 59 -1.31 2.94 -7.86
CA ASP A 59 -1.64 1.90 -8.84
C ASP A 59 -1.09 0.53 -8.43
N LYS A 60 0.14 0.46 -7.92
CA LYS A 60 0.67 -0.78 -7.35
C LYS A 60 -0.18 -1.28 -6.18
N CYS A 61 -0.66 -0.38 -5.32
CA CYS A 61 -1.61 -0.71 -4.25
C CYS A 61 -2.93 -1.26 -4.81
N PHE A 62 -3.48 -0.65 -5.86
CA PHE A 62 -4.74 -1.03 -6.49
C PHE A 62 -4.70 -2.34 -7.29
N ARG A 63 -3.52 -2.77 -7.73
CA ARG A 63 -3.35 -4.05 -8.45
C ARG A 63 -3.07 -5.24 -7.52
N SER A 64 -2.85 -5.00 -6.23
CA SER A 64 -2.36 -6.01 -5.29
C SER A 64 -3.44 -6.52 -4.33
N LYS A 65 -4.46 -7.21 -4.84
CA LYS A 65 -5.64 -7.65 -4.05
C LYS A 65 -5.33 -8.60 -2.89
N THR A 66 -4.33 -9.46 -3.03
CA THR A 66 -4.05 -10.56 -2.09
C THR A 66 -2.97 -10.24 -1.06
N ARG A 67 -2.06 -9.30 -1.36
CA ARG A 67 -0.90 -8.97 -0.51
C ARG A 67 -0.42 -7.54 -0.75
N CYS A 68 0.38 -6.99 0.17
CA CYS A 68 1.04 -5.70 -0.06
C CYS A 68 2.17 -5.84 -1.09
N TRP A 69 2.18 -5.00 -2.12
CA TRP A 69 3.24 -5.00 -3.13
C TRP A 69 4.64 -4.78 -2.52
N ARG A 70 4.78 -3.86 -1.55
CA ARG A 70 6.05 -3.63 -0.85
C ARG A 70 6.57 -4.86 -0.11
N LEU A 71 5.67 -5.71 0.41
CA LEU A 71 6.05 -6.98 1.04
C LEU A 71 6.36 -8.07 0.01
N SER A 72 5.76 -7.98 -1.18
CA SER A 72 6.02 -8.91 -2.29
C SER A 72 7.39 -8.67 -2.91
N GLU A 73 7.75 -7.40 -3.19
CA GLU A 73 9.05 -7.03 -3.76
C GLU A 73 10.21 -7.42 -2.80
N LYS A 74 10.06 -7.18 -1.49
CA LYS A 74 11.05 -7.59 -0.48
C LYS A 74 11.28 -9.11 -0.40
N LYS A 75 10.31 -9.93 -0.81
CA LYS A 75 10.49 -11.39 -0.87
C LYS A 75 11.19 -11.81 -2.17
N GLN A 76 10.87 -11.16 -3.29
CA GLN A 76 11.50 -11.46 -4.58
C GLN A 76 12.99 -11.11 -4.59
N SER A 77 13.39 -10.02 -3.94
CA SER A 77 14.80 -9.64 -3.82
C SER A 77 15.64 -10.63 -3.02
N ARG A 78 15.04 -11.47 -2.16
CA ARG A 78 15.75 -12.48 -1.36
C ARG A 78 15.96 -13.82 -2.06
N THR A 79 15.31 -14.05 -3.20
CA THR A 79 15.41 -15.32 -3.94
C THR A 79 16.32 -15.19 -5.17
N ALA A 80 16.85 -13.99 -5.44
CA ALA A 80 17.73 -13.74 -6.59
C ALA A 80 19.24 -13.81 -6.26
N GLU A 81 19.61 -14.09 -5.01
CA GLU A 81 21.00 -14.27 -4.58
C GLU A 81 21.16 -15.66 -3.91
N GLU A 82 21.05 -16.72 -4.69
CA GLU A 82 21.87 -17.91 -4.47
C GLU A 82 22.78 -18.05 -5.70
N PRO A 83 24.07 -17.66 -5.62
CA PRO A 83 25.03 -18.10 -6.61
C PRO A 83 25.19 -19.62 -6.39
N ALA A 84 24.81 -20.40 -7.40
CA ALA A 84 25.11 -21.81 -7.45
C ALA A 84 26.64 -21.97 -7.37
N GLU A 85 27.13 -22.35 -6.19
CA GLU A 85 28.52 -22.76 -5.97
C GLU A 85 28.71 -24.10 -6.67
N GLU A 86 29.12 -24.05 -7.93
CA GLU A 86 29.61 -25.21 -8.67
C GLU A 86 31.02 -25.57 -8.15
N THR A 87 31.10 -26.49 -7.18
CA THR A 87 32.36 -27.19 -6.83
C THR A 87 32.39 -28.57 -7.50
N PRO A 88 33.57 -29.02 -7.99
CA PRO A 88 33.69 -29.91 -9.13
C PRO A 88 33.56 -31.38 -8.73
N MET A 89 32.91 -32.16 -9.58
CA MET A 89 32.76 -33.61 -9.43
C MET A 89 34.10 -34.29 -9.77
N ALA A 90 34.86 -34.64 -8.75
CA ALA A 90 35.97 -35.59 -8.86
C ALA A 90 35.42 -37.01 -9.09
N SER A 91 35.77 -37.62 -10.22
CA SER A 91 35.56 -39.05 -10.45
C SER A 91 36.83 -39.69 -11.03
N ARG A 92 37.50 -40.43 -10.13
CA ARG A 92 38.22 -41.71 -10.24
C ARG A 92 38.78 -42.13 -11.59
#